data_AF-F6JEV5-F1
#
_entry.id   AF-F6JEV5-F1
#
_cell.length_a   1.000
_cell.length_b   1.000
_cell.length_c   1.000
_cell.angle_alpha   90.00
_cell.angle_beta   90.00
_cell.angle_gamma   90.00
#
_symmetry.space_group_name_H-M   'P 1'
#
loop_
_entity.id
_entity.type
_entity.pdbx_description
1 polymer ?
#
loop_
_entity_poly.entity_id
_entity_poly.type
_entity_poly.pdbx_seq_one_letter_code
_entity_poly.pdbx_strand_id
1 'polypeptide(L)'
;NGPELQTSKCDNLKEGQKVSFTAQIQLLKCPEDPRDWTQTIHISPVGINEVMQIQLSMLCSCPCEQPGSIGYQAQANSCSSHGTSMCGICNCDESFFGNKCECSATDLNSKYANDTSCRADSTSTTDCSGRGNCVCGACECTKRLNPIEIVSGKFCECDNFSCERNKNQLCTGPDHGTCECGRCKCKPGWTGSNCGCKESNDTCMPPEGGEICSGHGSCECGVCKCTVTDKGRHSGLYCEK
;
A
#
# COMPACT_ATOMS: atom_id res chain seq x y z
N ASN A 1 6.35 -21.82 -48.64
CA ASN A 1 6.35 -21.19 -47.31
C ASN A 1 6.67 -22.25 -46.28
N GLY A 2 7.96 -22.45 -46.02
CA GLY A 2 8.44 -23.32 -44.94
C GLY A 2 8.53 -22.57 -43.61
N PRO A 3 8.86 -23.25 -42.51
CA PRO A 3 9.10 -22.59 -41.23
C PRO A 3 10.26 -21.59 -41.34
N GLU A 4 10.16 -20.47 -40.62
CA GLU A 4 11.25 -19.51 -40.51
C GLU A 4 12.46 -20.16 -39.85
N LEU A 5 13.65 -19.97 -40.44
CA LEU A 5 14.92 -20.48 -39.94
C LEU A 5 15.78 -19.31 -39.50
N GLN A 6 16.39 -19.39 -38.31
CA GLN A 6 17.35 -18.40 -37.85
C GLN A 6 18.63 -18.51 -38.69
N THR A 7 18.78 -17.63 -39.68
CA THR A 7 19.94 -17.57 -40.56
C THR A 7 20.16 -16.15 -41.09
N SER A 8 21.40 -15.82 -41.42
CA SER A 8 21.78 -14.59 -42.14
C SER A 8 22.14 -14.86 -43.61
N LYS A 9 21.96 -16.11 -44.08
CA LYS A 9 22.40 -16.57 -45.39
C LYS A 9 21.39 -17.54 -46.02
N CYS A 10 21.27 -17.46 -47.35
CA CYS A 10 20.61 -18.48 -48.17
C CYS A 10 21.62 -19.06 -49.17
N ASP A 11 21.61 -20.38 -49.35
CA ASP A 11 22.49 -21.11 -50.26
C ASP A 11 21.77 -21.53 -51.55
N ASN A 12 22.53 -21.78 -52.62
CA ASN A 12 22.04 -22.31 -53.91
C ASN A 12 20.94 -21.48 -54.60
N LEU A 13 21.00 -20.15 -54.47
CA LEU A 13 20.09 -19.24 -55.16
C LEU A 13 20.36 -19.26 -56.67
N LYS A 14 19.29 -19.38 -57.45
CA LYS A 14 19.31 -19.26 -58.92
C LYS A 14 18.80 -17.89 -59.36
N GLU A 15 19.15 -17.50 -60.57
CA GLU A 15 18.66 -16.26 -61.17
C GLU A 15 17.12 -16.21 -61.17
N GLY A 16 16.56 -15.06 -60.80
CA GLY A 16 15.11 -14.83 -60.71
C GLY A 16 14.45 -15.30 -59.40
N GLN A 17 15.16 -15.98 -58.50
CA GLN A 17 14.62 -16.35 -57.19
C GLN A 17 14.62 -15.17 -56.21
N LYS A 18 13.54 -15.04 -55.44
CA LYS A 18 13.39 -14.04 -54.37
C LYS A 18 13.50 -14.71 -53.01
N VAL A 19 14.25 -14.09 -52.12
CA VAL A 19 14.34 -14.46 -50.70
C VAL A 19 13.84 -13.32 -49.83
N SER A 20 13.35 -13.64 -48.64
CA SER A 20 12.90 -12.65 -47.66
C SER A 20 13.55 -12.96 -46.32
N PHE A 21 14.04 -11.91 -45.67
CA PHE A 21 14.64 -11.99 -44.33
C PHE A 21 13.77 -11.20 -43.36
N THR A 22 13.53 -11.78 -42.18
CA THR A 22 12.87 -11.11 -41.06
C THR A 22 13.92 -10.78 -40.01
N ALA A 23 14.15 -9.48 -39.75
CA ALA A 23 15.05 -9.03 -38.70
C ALA A 23 14.26 -8.57 -37.48
N GLN A 24 14.61 -9.05 -36.30
CA GLN A 24 14.06 -8.58 -35.02
C GLN A 24 15.11 -7.73 -34.31
N ILE A 25 14.75 -6.49 -33.98
CA ILE A 25 15.61 -5.54 -33.30
C ILE A 25 15.02 -5.33 -31.90
N GLN A 26 15.81 -5.60 -30.87
CA GLN A 26 15.41 -5.43 -29.48
C GLN A 26 16.42 -4.54 -28.77
N LEU A 27 15.92 -3.51 -28.09
CA LEU A 27 16.73 -2.67 -27.23
C LEU A 27 16.91 -3.35 -25.87
N LEU A 28 18.16 -3.57 -25.45
CA LEU A 28 18.47 -4.17 -24.14
C LEU A 28 18.52 -3.13 -23.02
N LYS A 29 19.10 -1.96 -23.32
CA LYS A 29 19.21 -0.83 -22.40
C LYS A 29 19.27 0.47 -23.19
N CYS A 30 18.84 1.55 -22.54
CA CYS A 30 19.10 2.89 -23.02
C CYS A 30 20.59 3.24 -22.88
N PRO A 31 21.22 3.82 -23.91
CA PRO A 31 22.54 4.42 -23.78
C PRO A 31 22.54 5.54 -22.73
N GLU A 32 23.65 5.69 -22.00
CA GLU A 32 23.79 6.74 -20.98
C GLU A 32 23.80 8.13 -21.59
N ASP A 33 24.40 8.27 -22.78
CA ASP A 33 24.45 9.53 -23.51
C ASP A 33 23.19 9.68 -24.39
N PRO A 34 22.37 10.74 -24.20
CA PRO A 34 21.20 11.01 -25.04
C PRO A 34 21.50 11.16 -26.53
N ARG A 35 22.74 11.52 -26.89
CA ARG A 35 23.18 11.63 -28.29
C ARG A 35 23.14 10.27 -29.00
N ASP A 36 23.27 9.18 -28.25
CA ASP A 36 23.26 7.82 -28.77
C ASP A 36 21.86 7.20 -28.83
N TRP A 37 20.81 7.93 -28.42
CA TRP A 37 19.43 7.45 -28.47
C TRP A 37 18.85 7.40 -29.89
N THR A 38 19.50 8.08 -30.84
CA THR A 38 19.21 7.94 -32.27
C THR A 38 20.35 7.18 -32.93
N GLN A 39 20.05 6.00 -33.48
CA GLN A 39 21.03 5.17 -34.18
C GLN A 39 20.58 4.84 -35.58
N THR A 40 21.55 4.63 -36.47
CA THR A 40 21.29 4.21 -37.84
C THR A 40 21.89 2.83 -38.05
N ILE A 41 21.04 1.85 -38.36
CA ILE A 41 21.45 0.47 -38.65
C ILE A 41 21.38 0.27 -40.16
N HIS A 42 22.45 -0.27 -40.74
CA HIS A 42 22.53 -0.61 -42.15
C HIS A 42 22.44 -2.13 -42.31
N ILE A 43 21.50 -2.57 -43.16
CA ILE A 43 21.38 -3.97 -43.57
C ILE A 43 21.58 -4.01 -45.07
N SER A 44 22.61 -4.73 -45.52
CA SER A 44 22.91 -4.90 -46.94
C SER A 44 23.34 -6.33 -47.25
N PRO A 45 22.98 -6.85 -48.43
CA PRO A 45 23.55 -8.10 -48.92
C PRO A 45 25.00 -7.88 -49.34
N VAL A 46 25.85 -8.86 -49.07
CA VAL A 46 27.28 -8.81 -49.43
C VAL A 46 27.42 -8.76 -50.96
N GLY A 47 28.18 -7.80 -51.47
CA GLY A 47 28.49 -7.70 -52.91
C GLY A 47 27.47 -6.93 -53.76
N ILE A 48 26.48 -6.28 -53.14
CA ILE A 48 25.56 -5.34 -53.81
C ILE A 48 25.69 -3.97 -53.15
N ASN A 49 25.59 -2.90 -53.95
CA ASN A 49 25.71 -1.51 -53.46
C ASN A 49 24.40 -0.94 -52.87
N GLU A 50 23.35 -1.76 -52.77
CA GLU A 50 22.08 -1.36 -52.19
C GLU A 50 22.08 -1.62 -50.67
N VAL A 51 21.62 -0.63 -49.91
CA VAL A 51 21.60 -0.68 -48.44
C VAL A 51 20.21 -0.30 -47.95
N MET A 52 19.66 -1.10 -47.03
CA MET A 52 18.49 -0.73 -46.25
C MET A 52 18.96 0.02 -45.00
N GLN A 53 18.51 1.26 -44.85
CA GLN A 53 18.80 2.10 -43.69
C GLN A 53 17.62 2.11 -42.72
N ILE A 54 17.88 1.78 -41.46
CA ILE A 54 16.91 1.81 -40.38
C ILE A 54 17.31 2.93 -39.41
N GLN A 55 16.50 3.98 -39.32
CA GLN A 55 16.66 5.01 -38.30
C GLN A 55 15.90 4.59 -37.04
N LEU A 56 16.65 4.20 -36.01
CA LEU A 56 16.14 3.78 -34.72
C LEU A 56 16.14 4.98 -33.77
N SER A 57 14.97 5.34 -33.23
CA SER A 57 14.83 6.32 -32.15
C SER A 57 14.40 5.61 -30.88
N MET A 58 15.21 5.72 -29.83
CA MET A 58 14.98 5.07 -28.53
C MET A 58 14.18 5.99 -27.61
N LEU A 59 13.08 5.47 -27.05
CA LEU A 59 12.23 6.20 -26.11
C LEU A 59 12.74 6.01 -24.67
N CYS A 60 13.81 6.73 -24.33
CA CYS A 60 14.49 6.59 -23.03
C CYS A 60 14.07 7.62 -21.98
N SER A 61 13.33 8.67 -22.36
CA SER A 61 12.75 9.66 -21.46
C SER A 61 11.26 9.83 -21.69
N CYS A 62 10.54 10.27 -20.67
CA CYS A 62 9.12 10.59 -20.81
C CYS A 62 8.92 12.04 -21.26
N PRO A 63 7.91 12.35 -22.10
CA PRO A 63 7.62 13.73 -22.52
C PRO A 63 7.37 14.70 -21.36
N CYS A 64 6.85 14.22 -20.22
CA CYS A 64 6.59 15.02 -19.02
C CYS A 64 7.84 15.35 -18.19
N GLU A 65 9.00 14.79 -18.53
CA GLU A 65 10.30 15.10 -17.91
C GLU A 65 11.00 16.27 -18.61
N GLN A 66 10.47 16.74 -19.74
CA GLN A 66 11.10 17.75 -20.57
C GLN A 66 10.66 19.17 -20.19
N PRO A 67 11.59 20.15 -20.16
CA PRO A 67 11.25 21.55 -19.94
C PRO A 67 10.16 22.05 -20.89
N GLY A 68 9.15 22.73 -20.33
CA GLY A 68 8.01 23.26 -21.09
C GLY A 68 6.84 22.28 -21.30
N SER A 69 6.97 21.03 -20.86
CA SER A 69 5.82 20.11 -20.81
C SER A 69 4.90 20.41 -19.63
N ILE A 70 3.63 19.98 -19.71
CA ILE A 70 2.63 20.16 -18.62
C ILE A 70 3.09 19.46 -17.33
N GLY A 71 3.84 18.36 -17.44
CA GLY A 71 4.34 17.60 -16.30
C GLY A 71 5.66 18.11 -15.73
N TYR A 72 6.23 19.18 -16.30
CA TYR A 72 7.51 19.74 -15.89
C TYR A 72 7.34 21.11 -15.27
N GLN A 73 7.80 21.27 -14.04
CA GLN A 73 7.85 22.56 -13.37
C GLN A 73 9.14 22.68 -12.56
N ALA A 74 10.06 23.55 -13.01
CA ALA A 74 11.25 23.90 -12.26
C ALA A 74 10.89 24.67 -10.98
N GLN A 75 11.61 24.43 -9.89
CA GLN A 75 11.37 25.04 -8.58
C GLN A 75 9.89 24.97 -8.19
N ALA A 76 9.29 23.80 -8.36
CA ALA A 76 7.86 23.63 -8.17
C ALA A 76 7.49 23.83 -6.69
N ASN A 77 6.41 24.56 -6.44
CA ASN A 77 5.90 24.73 -5.07
C ASN A 77 5.48 23.39 -4.44
N SER A 78 5.05 22.42 -5.26
CA SER A 78 4.78 21.04 -4.81
C SER A 78 6.04 20.31 -4.32
N CYS A 79 7.21 20.77 -4.75
CA CYS A 79 8.54 20.30 -4.37
C CYS A 79 9.23 21.29 -3.43
N SER A 80 8.44 21.99 -2.61
CA SER A 80 8.93 22.97 -1.63
C SER A 80 9.82 24.07 -2.22
N SER A 81 9.72 24.32 -3.53
CA SER A 81 10.61 25.22 -4.30
C SER A 81 12.10 24.86 -4.27
N HIS A 82 12.42 23.63 -3.85
CA HIS A 82 13.77 23.06 -3.74
C HIS A 82 13.96 21.85 -4.67
N GLY A 83 13.29 21.89 -5.81
CA GLY A 83 13.37 20.84 -6.81
C GLY A 83 12.46 21.07 -7.99
N THR A 84 12.60 20.21 -8.99
CA THR A 84 11.80 20.21 -10.22
C THR A 84 10.74 19.12 -10.15
N SER A 85 9.48 19.46 -10.36
CA SER A 85 8.42 18.46 -10.55
C SER A 85 8.52 17.90 -11.97
N MET A 86 8.74 16.60 -12.11
CA MET A 86 8.79 15.85 -13.36
C MET A 86 7.75 14.72 -13.29
N CYS A 87 6.73 14.77 -14.15
CA CYS A 87 5.63 13.80 -14.17
C CYS A 87 4.90 13.63 -12.81
N GLY A 88 4.88 14.67 -11.98
CA GLY A 88 4.25 14.65 -10.66
C GLY A 88 5.13 14.14 -9.52
N ILE A 89 6.40 13.83 -9.79
CA ILE A 89 7.40 13.44 -8.80
C ILE A 89 8.45 14.56 -8.71
N CYS A 90 8.99 14.80 -7.51
CA CYS A 90 10.00 15.83 -7.30
C CYS A 90 11.43 15.27 -7.51
N ASN A 91 12.18 15.90 -8.40
CA ASN A 91 13.63 15.76 -8.52
C ASN A 91 14.29 16.90 -7.74
N CYS A 92 14.84 16.60 -6.56
CA CYS A 92 15.33 17.61 -5.62
C CYS A 92 16.66 18.23 -6.02
N ASP A 93 16.83 19.50 -5.65
CA ASP A 93 18.08 20.22 -5.79
C ASP A 93 19.15 19.64 -4.84
N GLU A 94 20.42 19.96 -5.09
CA GLU A 94 21.53 19.48 -4.27
C GLU A 94 21.31 19.81 -2.78
N SER A 95 21.57 18.83 -1.91
CA SER A 95 21.33 18.91 -0.46
C SER A 95 19.87 18.89 -0.01
N PHE A 96 18.87 18.81 -0.89
CA PHE A 96 17.48 18.61 -0.50
C PHE A 96 17.02 17.17 -0.74
N PHE A 97 16.12 16.68 0.12
CA PHE A 97 15.58 15.33 0.03
C PHE A 97 14.17 15.25 0.60
N GLY A 98 13.54 14.08 0.45
CA GLY A 98 12.12 13.87 0.73
C GLY A 98 11.28 13.87 -0.55
N ASN A 99 10.04 13.40 -0.44
CA ASN A 99 9.16 13.25 -1.61
C ASN A 99 8.76 14.60 -2.22
N LYS A 100 8.88 15.69 -1.45
CA LYS A 100 8.60 17.06 -1.85
C LYS A 100 9.82 17.97 -1.64
N CYS A 101 11.02 17.42 -1.52
CA CYS A 101 12.25 18.18 -1.25
C CYS A 101 12.14 19.10 -0.02
N GLU A 102 11.37 18.65 0.97
CA GLU A 102 11.02 19.43 2.16
C GLU A 102 12.13 19.42 3.22
N CYS A 103 13.16 18.60 3.05
CA CYS A 103 14.29 18.48 3.98
C CYS A 103 15.59 18.96 3.37
N SER A 104 16.42 19.60 4.20
CA SER A 104 17.79 20.00 3.84
C SER A 104 18.84 19.21 4.62
N ALA A 105 19.90 18.81 3.94
CA ALA A 105 21.09 18.19 4.50
C ALA A 105 21.98 19.17 5.27
N THR A 106 21.71 20.48 5.24
CA THR A 106 22.40 21.45 6.10
C THR A 106 21.71 21.63 7.46
N ASP A 107 20.47 21.16 7.59
CA ASP A 107 19.72 21.19 8.86
C ASP A 107 20.12 20.04 9.80
N LEU A 108 21.39 19.62 9.75
CA LEU A 108 22.00 18.56 10.56
C LEU A 108 22.05 18.85 12.07
N ASN A 109 21.61 20.04 12.51
CA ASN A 109 21.34 20.34 13.92
C ASN A 109 19.90 20.00 14.35
N SER A 110 19.07 19.52 13.44
CA SER A 110 17.71 19.10 13.73
C SER A 110 17.62 17.58 13.62
N LYS A 111 16.99 16.98 14.63
CA LYS A 111 16.41 15.63 14.82
C LYS A 111 16.29 14.60 13.67
N TYR A 112 16.55 14.94 12.42
CA TYR A 112 16.32 14.14 11.22
C TYR A 112 17.54 13.32 10.75
N ALA A 113 18.76 13.65 11.21
CA ALA A 113 19.96 12.87 10.91
C ALA A 113 20.08 11.58 11.74
N ASN A 114 19.39 11.54 12.89
CA ASN A 114 19.17 10.31 13.62
C ASN A 114 17.80 9.78 13.21
N ASP A 115 17.80 8.60 12.62
CA ASP A 115 16.65 7.72 12.29
C ASP A 115 15.64 7.54 13.45
N THR A 116 15.96 8.04 14.65
CA THR A 116 15.13 8.01 15.86
C THR A 116 13.86 8.85 15.77
N SER A 117 13.74 9.83 14.86
CA SER A 117 12.52 10.65 14.76
C SER A 117 11.29 9.88 14.29
N CYS A 118 11.48 8.78 13.56
CA CYS A 118 10.43 7.89 13.09
C CYS A 118 10.20 6.69 14.00
N ARG A 119 10.88 6.64 15.15
CA ARG A 119 10.77 5.57 16.13
C ARG A 119 9.88 6.02 17.27
N ALA A 120 8.96 5.15 17.67
CA ALA A 120 8.03 5.44 18.76
C ALA A 120 8.76 5.72 20.09
N ASP A 121 9.81 4.95 20.35
CA ASP A 121 10.62 5.02 21.56
C ASP A 121 12.11 4.90 21.22
N SER A 122 12.97 5.41 22.11
CA SER A 122 14.44 5.35 21.98
C SER A 122 15.01 3.93 22.03
N THR A 123 14.20 2.96 22.45
CA THR A 123 14.53 1.53 22.48
C THR A 123 14.08 0.78 21.23
N SER A 124 13.18 1.36 20.42
CA SER A 124 12.76 0.74 19.17
C SER A 124 13.92 0.81 18.17
N THR A 125 14.11 -0.28 17.43
CA THR A 125 15.00 -0.32 16.26
C THR A 125 14.24 -0.26 14.94
N THR A 126 12.92 -0.15 15.00
CA THR A 126 12.03 -0.21 13.84
C THR A 126 11.38 1.14 13.63
N ASP A 127 11.60 1.71 12.45
CA ASP A 127 10.97 2.96 12.04
C ASP A 127 9.54 2.71 11.59
N CYS A 128 8.65 3.64 11.91
CA CYS A 128 7.26 3.62 11.47
C CYS A 128 6.55 2.28 11.78
N SER A 129 6.91 1.66 12.90
CA SER A 129 6.40 0.36 13.35
C SER A 129 6.52 -0.76 12.29
N GLY A 130 7.39 -0.60 11.29
CA GLY A 130 7.53 -1.51 10.15
C GLY A 130 6.36 -1.49 9.18
N ARG A 131 5.46 -0.50 9.30
CA ARG A 131 4.24 -0.36 8.48
C ARG A 131 4.20 0.94 7.69
N GLY A 132 5.35 1.58 7.48
CA GLY A 132 5.48 2.79 6.69
C GLY A 132 6.94 3.09 6.37
N ASN A 133 7.14 4.15 5.60
CA ASN A 133 8.47 4.66 5.28
C ASN A 133 8.75 5.91 6.11
N CYS A 134 9.94 6.00 6.68
CA CYS A 134 10.40 7.23 7.32
C CYS A 134 10.83 8.22 6.24
N VAL A 135 10.06 9.29 6.06
CA VAL A 135 10.39 10.37 5.13
C VAL A 135 10.52 11.62 5.97
N CYS A 136 11.71 12.21 6.00
CA CYS A 136 11.91 13.50 6.67
C CYS A 136 11.53 13.48 8.16
N GLY A 137 11.80 12.38 8.87
CA GLY A 137 11.47 12.18 10.29
C GLY A 137 9.97 12.08 10.61
N ALA A 138 9.13 11.94 9.59
CA ALA A 138 7.72 11.60 9.72
C ALA A 138 7.44 10.27 9.01
N CYS A 139 6.47 9.52 9.52
CA CYS A 139 6.10 8.24 8.93
C CYS A 139 5.01 8.39 7.87
N GLU A 140 5.30 7.93 6.66
CA GLU A 140 4.30 7.72 5.62
C GLU A 140 3.80 6.28 5.70
N CYS A 141 2.58 6.09 6.22
CA CYS A 141 2.02 4.76 6.43
C CYS A 141 1.63 4.06 5.13
N THR A 142 1.86 2.75 5.10
CA THR A 142 1.63 1.91 3.93
C THR A 142 0.14 1.89 3.58
N LYS A 143 -0.17 2.19 2.32
CA LYS A 143 -1.53 2.06 1.78
C LYS A 143 -1.81 0.60 1.44
N ARG A 144 -2.98 0.11 1.84
CA ARG A 144 -3.45 -1.27 1.58
C ARG A 144 -4.13 -1.35 0.20
N LEU A 145 -4.28 -2.56 -0.32
CA LEU A 145 -5.05 -2.82 -1.54
C LEU A 145 -6.53 -2.50 -1.37
N ASN A 146 -7.07 -2.76 -0.17
CA ASN A 146 -8.42 -2.36 0.21
C ASN A 146 -8.38 -0.93 0.76
N PRO A 147 -9.00 0.07 0.11
CA PRO A 147 -8.95 1.47 0.55
C PRO A 147 -9.60 1.73 1.91
N ILE A 148 -10.47 0.82 2.37
CA ILE A 148 -11.15 0.94 3.67
C ILE A 148 -10.21 0.53 4.82
N GLU A 149 -9.17 -0.26 4.52
CA GLU A 149 -8.16 -0.69 5.48
C GLU A 149 -7.05 0.36 5.58
N ILE A 150 -7.01 1.05 6.72
CA ILE A 150 -6.14 2.20 6.94
C ILE A 150 -5.16 1.85 8.04
N VAL A 151 -3.87 2.01 7.74
CA VAL A 151 -2.80 2.11 8.74
C VAL A 151 -2.59 3.58 9.04
N SER A 152 -2.53 3.93 10.33
CA SER A 152 -2.48 5.30 10.80
C SER A 152 -1.64 5.42 12.07
N GLY A 153 -1.56 6.65 12.61
CA GLY A 153 -0.72 6.96 13.76
C GLY A 153 0.57 7.65 13.34
N LYS A 154 1.22 8.31 14.30
CA LYS A 154 2.43 9.11 14.04
C LYS A 154 3.59 8.24 13.56
N PHE A 155 3.62 7.00 14.05
CA PHE A 155 4.62 5.98 13.76
C PHE A 155 3.98 4.78 13.07
N CYS A 156 2.82 4.95 12.42
CA CYS A 156 2.05 3.86 11.79
C CYS A 156 1.75 2.69 12.75
N GLU A 157 1.51 3.01 14.02
CA GLU A 157 1.26 2.11 15.14
C GLU A 157 -0.21 1.67 15.27
N CYS A 158 -1.11 2.32 14.53
CA CYS A 158 -2.54 2.02 14.54
C CYS A 158 -3.03 1.45 13.20
N ASP A 159 -4.11 0.69 13.28
CA ASP A 159 -4.92 0.32 12.12
C ASP A 159 -6.40 0.15 12.51
N ASN A 160 -7.28 0.12 11.51
CA ASN A 160 -8.73 -0.03 11.68
C ASN A 160 -9.26 -1.43 11.33
N PHE A 161 -8.39 -2.45 11.23
CA PHE A 161 -8.77 -3.77 10.71
C PHE A 161 -8.27 -4.96 11.54
N SER A 162 -7.45 -4.71 12.56
CA SER A 162 -6.90 -5.74 13.47
C SER A 162 -7.70 -5.91 14.77
N CYS A 163 -8.93 -5.40 14.86
CA CYS A 163 -9.81 -5.62 16.01
C CYS A 163 -10.42 -7.03 16.05
N GLU A 164 -10.95 -7.40 17.22
CA GLU A 164 -11.67 -8.66 17.41
C GLU A 164 -12.87 -8.79 16.45
N ARG A 165 -13.05 -10.02 15.95
CA ARG A 165 -14.14 -10.37 15.04
C ARG A 165 -15.12 -11.31 15.72
N ASN A 166 -16.40 -11.10 15.47
CA ASN A 166 -17.45 -12.04 15.81
C ASN A 166 -18.25 -12.36 14.54
N LYS A 167 -18.49 -13.64 14.26
CA LYS A 167 -19.12 -14.10 13.00
C LYS A 167 -18.49 -13.45 11.75
N ASN A 168 -17.15 -13.37 11.72
CA ASN A 168 -16.33 -12.72 10.69
C ASN A 168 -16.48 -11.19 10.54
N GLN A 169 -17.32 -10.54 11.34
CA GLN A 169 -17.49 -9.10 11.34
C GLN A 169 -16.63 -8.44 12.42
N LEU A 170 -15.87 -7.42 12.01
CA LEU A 170 -15.06 -6.60 12.90
C LEU A 170 -15.97 -5.88 13.90
N CYS A 171 -15.70 -5.99 15.20
CA CYS A 171 -16.52 -5.38 16.26
C CYS A 171 -18.02 -5.74 16.20
N THR A 172 -18.33 -6.97 15.77
CA THR A 172 -19.71 -7.46 15.56
C THR A 172 -20.48 -6.65 14.49
N GLY A 173 -19.75 -5.94 13.62
CA GLY A 173 -20.31 -5.18 12.52
C GLY A 173 -20.49 -3.69 12.85
N PRO A 174 -20.70 -2.86 11.81
CA PRO A 174 -20.76 -1.41 11.96
C PRO A 174 -21.96 -0.95 12.80
N ASP A 175 -22.98 -1.77 12.98
CA ASP A 175 -24.15 -1.46 13.83
C ASP A 175 -23.85 -1.60 15.33
N HIS A 176 -22.79 -2.32 15.68
CA HIS A 176 -22.38 -2.60 17.06
C HIS A 176 -21.15 -1.80 17.49
N GLY A 177 -20.21 -1.55 16.57
CA GLY A 177 -19.02 -0.79 16.91
C GLY A 177 -18.11 -0.50 15.72
N THR A 178 -17.11 0.34 15.98
CA THR A 178 -16.07 0.72 15.01
C THR A 178 -14.71 0.31 15.55
N CYS A 179 -13.83 -0.20 14.69
CA CYS A 179 -12.46 -0.50 15.08
C CYS A 179 -11.59 0.76 15.04
N GLU A 180 -10.97 1.07 16.17
CA GLU A 180 -10.04 2.18 16.30
C GLU A 180 -8.74 1.70 16.96
N CYS A 181 -7.65 1.73 16.19
CA CYS A 181 -6.30 1.35 16.65
C CYS A 181 -6.28 -0.01 17.37
N GLY A 182 -6.86 -1.04 16.74
CA GLY A 182 -6.92 -2.40 17.29
C GLY A 182 -7.90 -2.62 18.45
N ARG A 183 -8.71 -1.62 18.82
CA ARG A 183 -9.78 -1.79 19.83
C ARG A 183 -11.16 -1.45 19.26
N CYS A 184 -12.17 -2.22 19.65
CA CYS A 184 -13.54 -1.91 19.28
C CYS A 184 -14.11 -0.81 20.17
N LYS A 185 -14.51 0.30 19.55
CA LYS A 185 -15.37 1.31 20.18
C LYS A 185 -16.83 0.94 19.93
N CYS A 186 -17.50 0.48 20.97
CA CYS A 186 -18.88 0.05 20.88
C CYS A 186 -19.84 1.24 20.77
N LYS A 187 -20.89 1.06 19.97
CA LYS A 187 -22.02 1.97 19.90
C LYS A 187 -22.87 1.85 21.16
N PRO A 188 -23.68 2.88 21.50
CA PRO A 188 -24.56 2.84 22.67
C PRO A 188 -25.43 1.58 22.69
N GLY A 189 -25.55 0.94 23.85
CA GLY A 189 -26.29 -0.32 23.99
C GLY A 189 -25.45 -1.59 23.76
N TRP A 190 -24.18 -1.45 23.38
CA TRP A 190 -23.25 -2.56 23.19
C TRP A 190 -21.99 -2.39 24.05
N THR A 191 -21.45 -3.50 24.53
CA THR A 191 -20.27 -3.57 25.39
C THR A 191 -19.41 -4.81 25.07
N GLY A 192 -18.31 -4.97 25.78
CA GLY A 192 -17.32 -6.03 25.59
C GLY A 192 -16.23 -5.69 24.56
N SER A 193 -15.16 -6.48 24.54
CA SER A 193 -13.98 -6.26 23.68
C SER A 193 -14.28 -6.28 22.18
N ASN A 194 -15.35 -6.97 21.77
CA ASN A 194 -15.79 -7.12 20.39
C ASN A 194 -17.19 -6.53 20.11
N CYS A 195 -17.78 -5.78 21.06
CA CYS A 195 -19.12 -5.21 20.97
C CYS A 195 -20.26 -6.22 20.72
N GLY A 196 -20.04 -7.50 21.06
CA GLY A 196 -21.04 -8.55 20.92
C GLY A 196 -22.04 -8.63 22.08
N CYS A 197 -21.81 -7.87 23.15
CA CYS A 197 -22.56 -7.96 24.39
C CYS A 197 -23.57 -6.82 24.48
N LYS A 198 -24.85 -7.11 24.76
CA LYS A 198 -25.83 -6.05 25.01
C LYS A 198 -25.57 -5.41 26.38
N GLU A 199 -25.61 -4.09 26.44
CA GLU A 199 -25.41 -3.32 27.69
C GLU A 199 -26.64 -3.39 28.60
N SER A 200 -27.84 -3.54 28.02
CA SER A 200 -29.09 -3.69 28.76
C SER A 200 -29.24 -5.10 29.36
N ASN A 201 -29.76 -5.14 30.59
CA ASN A 201 -30.13 -6.37 31.31
C ASN A 201 -31.59 -6.79 31.08
N ASP A 202 -32.32 -6.15 30.16
CA ASP A 202 -33.76 -6.40 29.97
C ASP A 202 -34.05 -7.85 29.60
N THR A 203 -33.14 -8.50 28.87
CA THR A 203 -33.29 -9.91 28.47
C THR A 203 -33.06 -10.89 29.63
N CYS A 204 -32.55 -10.41 30.77
CA CYS A 204 -32.34 -11.19 31.99
C CYS A 204 -33.43 -10.93 33.04
N MET A 205 -34.43 -10.09 32.75
CA MET A 205 -35.58 -9.88 33.62
C MET A 205 -36.71 -10.85 33.28
N PRO A 206 -37.32 -11.52 34.28
CA PRO A 206 -38.50 -12.36 34.06
C PRO A 206 -39.70 -11.56 33.51
N PRO A 207 -40.54 -12.15 32.65
CA PRO A 207 -41.70 -11.47 32.06
C PRO A 207 -42.77 -11.06 33.08
N GLU A 208 -42.84 -11.74 34.23
CA GLU A 208 -43.77 -11.40 35.32
C GLU A 208 -43.25 -10.26 36.22
N GLY A 209 -42.07 -9.72 35.93
CA GLY A 209 -41.36 -8.78 36.79
C GLY A 209 -40.63 -9.51 37.93
N GLY A 210 -39.62 -8.84 38.51
CA GLY A 210 -38.80 -9.42 39.58
C GLY A 210 -37.35 -8.98 39.52
N GLU A 211 -36.49 -9.72 40.21
CA GLU A 211 -35.04 -9.48 40.20
C GLU A 211 -34.39 -10.05 38.93
N ILE A 212 -33.28 -9.45 38.51
CA ILE A 212 -32.46 -9.95 37.40
C ILE A 212 -32.04 -11.39 37.72
N CYS A 213 -32.28 -12.30 36.76
CA CYS A 213 -32.01 -13.72 36.92
C CYS A 213 -32.63 -14.32 38.20
N SER A 214 -33.83 -13.85 38.56
CA SER A 214 -34.60 -14.30 39.72
C SER A 214 -33.83 -14.23 41.05
N GLY A 215 -32.80 -13.39 41.14
CA GLY A 215 -31.91 -13.29 42.32
C GLY A 215 -30.92 -14.45 42.46
N HIS A 216 -30.92 -15.39 41.52
CA HIS A 216 -30.15 -16.65 41.56
C HIS A 216 -29.05 -16.71 40.49
N GLY A 217 -28.60 -15.58 39.97
CA GLY A 217 -27.57 -15.53 38.92
C GLY A 217 -27.05 -14.12 38.61
N SER A 218 -26.02 -14.06 37.77
CA SER A 218 -25.52 -12.83 37.15
C SER A 218 -25.98 -12.73 35.69
N CYS A 219 -26.36 -11.55 35.23
CA CYS A 219 -26.64 -11.31 33.81
C CYS A 219 -25.33 -11.03 33.07
N GLU A 220 -24.94 -11.91 32.16
CA GLU A 220 -23.73 -11.76 31.34
C GLU A 220 -24.13 -11.77 29.86
N CYS A 221 -23.94 -10.64 29.18
CA CYS A 221 -24.33 -10.43 27.78
C CYS A 221 -25.79 -10.77 27.46
N GLY A 222 -26.69 -10.38 28.36
CA GLY A 222 -28.12 -10.60 28.19
C GLY A 222 -28.56 -12.05 28.44
N VAL A 223 -27.68 -12.90 29.01
CA VAL A 223 -27.98 -14.28 29.38
C VAL A 223 -27.70 -14.48 30.87
N CYS A 224 -28.63 -15.11 31.58
CA CYS A 224 -28.45 -15.42 32.99
C CYS A 224 -27.45 -16.56 33.23
N LYS A 225 -26.43 -16.30 34.05
CA LYS A 225 -25.50 -17.29 34.59
C LYS A 225 -25.93 -17.64 36.01
N CYS A 226 -26.65 -18.75 36.13
CA CYS A 226 -27.19 -19.19 37.41
C CYS A 226 -26.09 -19.68 38.37
N THR A 227 -26.19 -19.29 39.63
CA THR A 227 -25.26 -19.68 40.69
C THR A 227 -25.48 -21.14 41.09
N VAL A 228 -24.39 -21.77 41.57
CA VAL A 228 -24.41 -23.12 42.13
C VAL A 228 -24.27 -22.99 43.64
N THR A 229 -25.18 -23.61 44.39
CA THR A 229 -25.15 -23.63 45.85
C THR A 229 -25.02 -25.06 46.37
N ASP A 230 -24.72 -25.22 47.66
CA ASP A 230 -24.60 -26.53 48.32
C ASP A 230 -25.91 -27.36 48.27
N LYS A 231 -27.05 -26.71 47.97
CA LYS A 231 -28.37 -27.34 47.85
C LYS A 231 -28.76 -27.70 46.41
N GLY A 232 -27.95 -27.34 45.42
CA GLY A 232 -28.22 -27.58 44.01
C GLY A 232 -27.87 -26.39 43.11
N ARG A 233 -28.09 -26.56 41.80
CA ARG A 233 -27.85 -25.56 40.77
C ARG A 233 -29.18 -24.99 40.29
N HIS A 234 -29.30 -23.66 40.34
CA HIS A 234 -30.42 -22.98 39.72
C HIS A 234 -30.34 -23.08 38.19
N SER A 235 -31.49 -23.19 37.53
CA SER A 235 -31.64 -23.47 36.11
C SER A 235 -32.85 -22.73 35.52
N GLY A 236 -32.97 -22.72 34.20
CA GLY A 236 -33.97 -21.91 33.49
C GLY A 236 -33.36 -20.69 32.80
N LEU A 237 -34.17 -20.00 32.00
CA LEU A 237 -33.71 -18.82 31.25
C LEU A 237 -33.38 -17.65 32.19
N TYR A 238 -34.08 -17.59 33.33
CA TYR A 238 -33.95 -16.56 34.34
C TYR A 238 -33.51 -17.13 35.69
N CYS A 239 -32.99 -18.36 35.74
CA CYS A 239 -32.61 -19.03 36.99
C CYS A 239 -33.77 -19.27 37.97
N GLU A 240 -34.97 -19.50 37.42
CA GLU A 240 -36.20 -19.64 38.19
C GLU A 240 -36.47 -21.05 38.76
N LYS A 241 -35.64 -22.05 38.41
CA LYS A 241 -35.82 -23.46 38.77
C LYS A 241 -34.68 -24.03 39.59
#